data_AF-A0A932JS36-F1
#
_entry.id   AF-A0A932JS36-F1
#
_cell.length_a   1.000
_cell.length_b   1.000
_cell.length_c   1.000
_cell.angle_alpha   90.00
_cell.angle_beta   90.00
_cell.angle_gamma   90.00
#
_symmetry.space_group_name_H-M   'P 1'
#
loop_
_entity.id
_entity.type
_entity.pdbx_description
1 polymer ?
#
loop_
_entity_poly.entity_id
_entity_poly.type
_entity_poly.pdbx_seq_one_letter_code
_entity_poly.pdbx_strand_id
1 'polypeptide(L)'
;MRRRQAGFTLIELVVVVLIIGILGAVMVPGYTKSVETSKADDAAAVVQMIGQSNRMFRLDNNAYVANGTLTDSMNSGTCTAGTTTTGQLIACNYLASRKWDGLAYAYSVGTSVTCSIPGATAGIACAKRTGTAGSTYLNWGYVMDANGLVSYYNGAPSPHN
;
A
#
# COMPACT_ATOMS: atom_id res chain seq x y z
N MET A 1 -48.74 39.60 11.43
CA MET A 1 -47.77 39.79 10.33
C MET A 1 -47.54 38.45 9.64
N ARG A 2 -48.06 38.27 8.42
CA ARG A 2 -48.01 36.98 7.70
C ARG A 2 -46.66 36.89 6.97
N ARG A 3 -45.75 36.05 7.46
CA ARG A 3 -44.45 35.81 6.81
C ARG A 3 -44.72 35.19 5.44
N ARG A 4 -44.27 35.82 4.37
CA ARG A 4 -44.28 35.23 3.02
C ARG A 4 -43.23 34.12 3.01
N GLN A 5 -43.65 32.86 2.94
CA GLN A 5 -42.75 31.76 2.61
C GLN A 5 -42.38 31.93 1.12
N ALA A 6 -41.11 32.24 0.86
CA ALA A 6 -40.54 32.09 -0.46
C ALA A 6 -40.37 30.59 -0.73
N GLY A 7 -41.07 30.06 -1.72
CA GLY A 7 -40.89 28.69 -2.19
C GLY A 7 -39.69 28.61 -3.12
N PHE A 8 -38.94 27.50 -3.04
CA PHE A 8 -37.86 27.16 -3.97
C PHE A 8 -38.42 27.05 -5.39
N THR A 9 -37.74 27.64 -6.37
CA THR A 9 -38.14 27.52 -7.77
C THR A 9 -37.59 26.23 -8.39
N LEU A 10 -38.32 25.64 -9.34
CA LEU A 10 -37.81 24.49 -10.11
C LEU A 10 -36.52 24.84 -10.86
N ILE A 11 -36.40 26.09 -11.33
CA ILE A 11 -35.20 26.56 -12.04
C ILE A 11 -33.99 26.70 -11.11
N GLU A 12 -34.17 27.11 -9.85
CA GLU A 12 -33.07 27.09 -8.86
C GLU A 12 -32.49 25.70 -8.70
N LEU A 13 -33.35 24.69 -8.58
CA LEU A 13 -32.89 23.32 -8.38
C LEU A 13 -32.16 22.81 -9.63
N VAL A 14 -32.69 23.08 -10.83
CA VAL A 14 -32.08 22.67 -12.11
C VAL A 14 -30.70 23.29 -12.32
N VAL A 15 -30.52 24.58 -12.04
CA VAL A 15 -29.20 25.23 -12.18
C VAL A 15 -28.20 24.67 -11.16
N VAL A 16 -28.63 24.36 -9.94
CA VAL A 16 -27.76 23.78 -8.91
C VAL A 16 -27.27 22.39 -9.30
N VAL A 17 -28.16 21.50 -9.75
CA VAL A 17 -27.71 20.16 -10.19
C VAL A 17 -26.86 20.21 -11.45
N LEU A 18 -27.08 21.20 -12.33
CA LEU A 18 -26.23 21.43 -13.50
C LEU A 18 -24.81 21.84 -13.10
N ILE A 19 -24.66 22.78 -12.16
CA ILE A 19 -23.34 23.22 -11.69
C ILE A 19 -22.62 22.07 -10.96
N ILE A 20 -23.31 21.34 -10.07
CA ILE A 20 -22.72 20.18 -9.37
C ILE A 20 -22.33 19.09 -10.38
N GLY A 21 -23.12 18.87 -11.43
CA GLY A 21 -22.80 17.93 -12.50
C GLY A 21 -21.50 18.26 -13.24
N ILE A 22 -21.30 19.53 -13.60
CA ILE A 22 -20.08 19.99 -14.27
C ILE A 22 -18.86 19.88 -13.34
N LEU A 23 -18.99 20.34 -12.08
CA LEU A 23 -17.90 20.26 -11.11
C LEU A 23 -17.52 18.80 -10.80
N GLY A 24 -18.51 17.92 -10.65
CA GLY A 24 -18.29 16.49 -10.41
C GLY A 24 -17.52 15.81 -11.54
N ALA A 25 -17.87 16.11 -12.80
CA ALA A 25 -17.21 15.51 -13.97
C ALA A 25 -15.69 15.82 -14.03
N VAL A 26 -15.29 17.03 -13.65
CA VAL A 26 -13.88 17.44 -13.67
C VAL A 26 -13.12 16.95 -12.42
N MET A 27 -13.79 16.88 -11.27
CA MET A 27 -13.14 16.62 -9.98
C MET A 27 -12.85 15.14 -9.70
N VAL A 28 -13.72 14.23 -10.12
CA VAL A 28 -13.60 12.78 -9.82
C VAL A 28 -12.26 12.15 -10.23
N PRO A 29 -11.73 12.34 -11.45
CA PRO A 29 -10.46 11.70 -11.84
C PRO A 29 -9.28 12.20 -11.00
N GLY A 30 -9.24 13.49 -10.64
CA GLY A 30 -8.19 14.05 -9.79
C GLY A 30 -8.19 13.46 -8.38
N TYR A 31 -9.37 13.31 -7.78
CA TYR A 31 -9.51 12.76 -6.44
C TYR A 31 -9.03 11.30 -6.35
N THR A 32 -9.42 10.45 -7.31
CA THR A 32 -9.02 9.03 -7.31
C THR A 32 -7.50 8.84 -7.40
N LYS A 33 -6.82 9.66 -8.20
CA LYS A 33 -5.36 9.66 -8.30
C LYS A 33 -4.71 10.09 -6.98
N SER A 34 -5.23 11.14 -6.34
CA SER A 34 -4.71 11.62 -5.06
C SER A 34 -4.82 10.58 -3.95
N VAL A 35 -5.95 9.86 -3.89
CA VAL A 35 -6.12 8.76 -2.91
C VAL A 35 -5.13 7.63 -3.19
N GLU A 36 -4.87 7.34 -4.46
CA GLU A 36 -3.94 6.28 -4.83
C GLU A 36 -2.48 6.64 -4.53
N THR A 37 -2.07 7.88 -4.74
CA THR A 37 -0.73 8.35 -4.37
C THR A 37 -0.54 8.26 -2.86
N SER A 38 -1.51 8.66 -2.04
CA SER A 38 -1.42 8.52 -0.58
C SER A 38 -1.23 7.06 -0.15
N LYS A 39 -1.94 6.11 -0.78
CA LYS A 39 -1.74 4.68 -0.51
C LYS A 39 -0.36 4.18 -0.94
N ALA A 40 0.20 4.76 -2.00
CA ALA A 40 1.50 4.39 -2.52
C ALA A 40 2.62 4.91 -1.60
N ASP A 41 2.49 6.12 -1.08
CA ASP A 41 3.41 6.70 -0.10
C ASP A 41 3.41 5.88 1.20
N ASP A 42 2.22 5.50 1.69
CA ASP A 42 2.07 4.58 2.81
C ASP A 42 2.78 3.25 2.53
N ALA A 43 2.62 2.69 1.32
CA ALA A 43 3.25 1.43 0.95
C ALA A 43 4.76 1.52 0.93
N ALA A 44 5.33 2.62 0.45
CA ALA A 44 6.77 2.82 0.47
C ALA A 44 7.33 2.88 1.90
N ALA A 45 6.65 3.56 2.82
CA ALA A 45 7.02 3.59 4.23
C ALA A 45 6.93 2.19 4.89
N VAL A 46 5.87 1.44 4.58
CA VAL A 46 5.70 0.07 5.10
C VAL A 46 6.76 -0.89 4.56
N VAL A 47 7.14 -0.77 3.29
CA VAL A 47 8.24 -1.56 2.71
C VAL A 47 9.57 -1.28 3.41
N GLN A 48 9.86 -0.01 3.72
CA GLN A 48 11.04 0.37 4.49
C GLN A 48 11.02 -0.29 5.87
N MET A 49 9.90 -0.18 6.58
CA MET A 49 9.73 -0.80 7.89
C MET A 49 9.96 -2.31 7.84
N ILE A 50 9.34 -3.01 6.88
CA ILE A 50 9.50 -4.47 6.71
C ILE A 50 10.95 -4.84 6.43
N GLY A 51 11.62 -4.11 5.52
CA GLY A 51 13.02 -4.38 5.20
C GLY A 51 13.96 -4.16 6.38
N GLN A 52 13.70 -3.15 7.22
CA GLN A 52 14.45 -2.95 8.47
C GLN A 52 14.16 -4.05 9.50
N SER A 53 12.90 -4.43 9.69
CA SER A 53 12.53 -5.56 10.57
C SER A 53 13.23 -6.85 10.14
N ASN A 54 13.32 -7.11 8.83
CA ASN A 54 14.03 -8.27 8.29
C ASN A 54 15.55 -8.22 8.57
N ARG A 55 16.15 -7.03 8.54
CA ARG A 55 17.57 -6.87 8.93
C ARG A 55 17.78 -7.14 10.40
N MET A 56 16.91 -6.62 11.27
CA MET A 56 16.99 -6.86 12.71
C MET A 56 16.83 -8.36 13.03
N PHE A 57 15.81 -9.00 12.44
CA PHE A 57 15.61 -10.45 12.59
C PHE A 57 16.83 -11.26 12.16
N ARG A 58 17.47 -10.87 11.04
CA ARG A 58 18.69 -11.50 10.54
C ARG A 58 19.88 -11.35 11.50
N LEU A 59 20.04 -10.17 12.12
CA LEU A 59 21.13 -9.94 13.07
C LEU A 59 21.00 -10.84 14.29
N ASP A 60 19.78 -11.06 14.77
CA ASP A 60 19.55 -11.85 15.99
C ASP A 60 19.56 -13.37 15.74
N ASN A 61 19.14 -13.83 14.56
CA ASN A 61 18.96 -15.26 14.26
C ASN A 61 20.06 -15.87 13.38
N ASN A 62 21.06 -15.08 12.96
CA ASN A 62 22.18 -15.48 12.10
C ASN A 62 21.77 -16.24 10.81
N ALA A 63 20.51 -16.05 10.39
CA ALA A 63 19.91 -16.74 9.25
C ALA A 63 19.00 -15.76 8.51
N TYR A 64 19.10 -15.79 7.18
CA TYR A 64 17.96 -15.47 6.33
C TYR A 64 17.04 -16.69 6.42
N VAL A 65 15.72 -16.64 6.44
CA VAL A 65 14.90 -16.02 5.41
C VAL A 65 13.51 -15.91 6.00
N ALA A 66 13.03 -14.73 6.40
CA ALA A 66 11.59 -14.52 6.32
C ALA A 66 11.31 -14.44 4.81
N ASN A 67 10.90 -15.54 4.17
CA ASN A 67 10.58 -15.56 2.75
C ASN A 67 9.09 -15.75 2.54
N GLY A 68 8.50 -14.89 1.72
CA GLY A 68 7.10 -14.98 1.34
C GLY A 68 6.34 -13.68 1.54
N THR A 69 5.03 -13.78 1.33
CA THR A 69 4.09 -12.67 1.41
C THR A 69 3.52 -12.59 2.82
N LEU A 70 3.42 -11.38 3.36
CA LEU A 70 2.76 -11.11 4.63
C LEU A 70 1.24 -11.28 4.46
N THR A 71 0.63 -12.10 5.30
CA THR A 71 -0.80 -12.43 5.28
C THR A 71 -1.40 -12.34 6.68
N ASP A 72 -2.72 -12.23 6.79
CA ASP A 72 -3.41 -12.11 8.09
C ASP A 72 -3.17 -13.33 9.00
N SER A 73 -2.98 -14.51 8.40
CA SER A 73 -2.71 -15.77 9.11
C SER A 73 -1.44 -15.72 9.97
N MET A 74 -0.52 -14.81 9.67
CA MET A 74 0.74 -14.66 10.40
C MET A 74 0.60 -13.89 11.72
N ASN A 75 -0.53 -13.19 11.93
CA ASN A 75 -0.76 -12.38 13.14
C ASN A 75 -0.96 -13.19 14.42
N SER A 76 -1.18 -14.50 14.30
CA SER A 76 -1.37 -15.41 15.43
C SER A 76 -0.27 -16.49 15.50
N GLY A 77 0.84 -16.28 14.79
CA GLY A 77 1.99 -17.17 14.82
C GLY A 77 2.73 -17.16 16.15
N THR A 78 3.42 -18.25 16.47
CA THR A 78 4.33 -18.34 17.61
C THR A 78 5.78 -18.12 17.15
N CYS A 79 6.54 -17.35 17.93
CA CYS A 79 7.96 -17.15 17.67
C CYS A 79 8.69 -18.49 17.85
N THR A 80 9.30 -18.98 16.78
CA THR A 80 10.02 -20.26 16.74
C THR A 80 11.37 -20.03 16.07
N ALA A 81 12.42 -20.00 16.89
CA ALA A 81 13.80 -19.80 16.43
C ALA A 81 14.19 -20.85 15.37
N GLY A 82 14.92 -20.43 14.35
CA GLY A 82 15.42 -21.30 13.29
C GLY A 82 14.41 -21.64 12.17
N THR A 83 13.20 -21.06 12.19
CA THR A 83 12.24 -21.19 11.08
C THR A 83 12.34 -20.03 10.09
N THR A 84 12.22 -20.33 8.79
CA THR A 84 12.39 -19.36 7.69
C THR A 84 11.05 -18.93 7.07
N THR A 85 10.04 -18.73 7.91
CA THR A 85 8.71 -18.27 7.44
C THR A 85 8.56 -16.78 7.67
N THR A 86 7.89 -16.09 6.75
CA THR A 86 7.64 -14.64 6.86
C THR A 86 6.91 -14.25 8.15
N GLY A 87 6.08 -15.14 8.69
CA GLY A 87 5.34 -14.90 9.92
C GLY A 87 6.20 -14.71 11.16
N GLN A 88 7.48 -15.13 11.15
CA GLN A 88 8.39 -14.94 12.28
C GLN A 88 8.68 -13.46 12.57
N LEU A 89 8.62 -12.60 11.56
CA LEU A 89 8.77 -11.15 11.77
C LEU A 89 7.68 -10.61 12.70
N ILE A 90 6.46 -11.09 12.55
CA ILE A 90 5.32 -10.67 13.37
C ILE A 90 5.32 -11.42 14.69
N ALA A 91 5.47 -12.75 14.64
CA ALA A 91 5.42 -13.61 15.81
C ALA A 91 6.52 -13.32 16.85
N CYS A 92 7.70 -12.92 16.39
CA CYS A 92 8.82 -12.52 17.24
C CYS A 92 8.89 -11.00 17.52
N ASN A 93 7.81 -10.25 17.25
CA ASN A 93 7.67 -8.81 17.54
C ASN A 93 8.67 -7.87 16.81
N TYR A 94 9.26 -8.28 15.69
CA TYR A 94 10.05 -7.36 14.84
C TYR A 94 9.17 -6.48 13.95
N LEU A 95 7.94 -6.93 13.67
CA LEU A 95 6.97 -6.27 12.81
C LEU A 95 5.60 -6.28 13.50
N ALA A 96 4.90 -5.15 13.49
CA ALA A 96 3.59 -5.05 14.10
C ALA A 96 2.54 -5.93 13.37
N SER A 97 1.66 -6.56 14.14
CA SER A 97 0.46 -7.26 13.63
C SER A 97 -0.49 -6.28 12.96
N ARG A 98 -0.99 -6.62 11.76
CA ARG A 98 -1.86 -5.78 10.93
C ARG A 98 -2.75 -6.63 10.02
N LYS A 99 -3.81 -6.04 9.47
CA LYS A 99 -4.66 -6.65 8.44
C LYS A 99 -4.00 -6.59 7.05
N TRP A 100 -2.96 -7.39 6.85
CA TRP A 100 -2.13 -7.44 5.64
C TRP A 100 -2.93 -7.70 4.36
N ASP A 101 -3.90 -8.61 4.42
CA ASP A 101 -4.70 -8.97 3.23
C ASP A 101 -5.72 -7.87 2.86
N GLY A 102 -6.00 -6.94 3.78
CA GLY A 102 -6.90 -5.81 3.56
C GLY A 102 -6.20 -4.54 3.05
N LEU A 103 -4.88 -4.55 2.89
CA LEU A 103 -4.13 -3.38 2.42
C LEU A 103 -4.22 -3.22 0.90
N ALA A 104 -4.04 -1.98 0.45
CA ALA A 104 -4.00 -1.67 -0.98
C ALA A 104 -2.79 -2.31 -1.69
N TYR A 105 -1.74 -2.66 -0.95
CA TYR A 105 -0.54 -3.30 -1.47
C TYR A 105 -0.33 -4.64 -0.75
N ALA A 106 0.13 -5.64 -1.51
CA ALA A 106 0.63 -6.89 -0.97
C ALA A 106 2.12 -6.71 -0.71
N TYR A 107 2.57 -7.16 0.47
CA TYR A 107 3.94 -7.00 0.92
C TYR A 107 4.63 -8.34 1.01
N SER A 108 5.84 -8.43 0.50
CA SER A 108 6.64 -9.64 0.60
C SER A 108 8.05 -9.29 1.08
N VAL A 109 8.67 -10.26 1.73
CA VAL A 109 10.00 -10.15 2.32
C VAL A 109 10.81 -11.38 1.95
N GLY A 110 12.12 -11.22 1.89
CA GLY A 110 13.01 -12.30 1.49
C GLY A 110 14.47 -11.85 1.40
N THR A 111 15.28 -12.68 0.75
CA THR A 111 16.65 -12.36 0.35
C THR A 111 16.75 -11.81 -1.07
N SER A 112 15.79 -12.19 -1.92
CA SER A 112 15.71 -11.81 -3.32
C SER A 112 14.24 -11.84 -3.73
N VAL A 113 13.52 -10.77 -3.43
CA VAL A 113 12.08 -10.66 -3.69
C VAL A 113 11.78 -9.50 -4.64
N THR A 114 10.86 -9.73 -5.59
CA THR A 114 10.43 -8.75 -6.61
C THR A 114 8.93 -8.48 -6.58
N CYS A 115 8.16 -9.18 -5.75
CA CYS A 115 6.69 -9.12 -5.69
C CYS A 115 6.00 -9.31 -7.04
N SER A 116 6.65 -9.97 -8.00
CA SER A 116 6.15 -10.08 -9.39
C SER A 116 5.82 -8.72 -10.02
N ILE A 117 6.59 -7.68 -9.67
CA ILE A 117 6.52 -6.36 -10.28
C ILE A 117 7.30 -6.43 -11.61
N PRO A 118 6.68 -6.10 -12.75
CA PRO A 118 7.38 -6.10 -14.03
C PRO A 118 8.58 -5.14 -14.00
N GLY A 119 9.75 -5.62 -14.45
CA GLY A 119 10.99 -4.82 -14.52
C GLY A 119 11.67 -4.55 -13.18
N ALA A 120 11.17 -5.09 -12.07
CA ALA A 120 11.77 -4.85 -10.76
C ALA A 120 13.06 -5.65 -10.54
N THR A 121 14.06 -4.98 -9.96
CA THR A 121 15.26 -5.65 -9.45
C THR A 121 14.94 -6.29 -8.09
N ALA A 122 15.53 -7.44 -7.80
CA ALA A 122 15.30 -8.13 -6.54
C ALA A 122 15.85 -7.34 -5.34
N GLY A 123 15.12 -7.40 -4.22
CA GLY A 123 15.52 -6.79 -2.96
C GLY A 123 15.18 -7.66 -1.76
N ILE A 124 15.21 -7.05 -0.58
CA ILE A 124 14.94 -7.73 0.71
C ILE A 124 13.48 -7.58 1.16
N ALA A 125 12.78 -6.58 0.64
CA ALA A 125 11.35 -6.35 0.87
C ALA A 125 10.75 -5.68 -0.35
N CYS A 126 9.48 -5.94 -0.63
CA CYS A 126 8.78 -5.30 -1.72
C CYS A 126 7.28 -5.14 -1.41
N ALA A 127 6.65 -4.22 -2.13
CA ALA A 127 5.21 -4.05 -2.16
C ALA A 127 4.71 -3.94 -3.59
N LYS A 128 3.62 -4.63 -3.91
CA LYS A 128 2.94 -4.50 -5.20
C LYS A 128 1.48 -4.16 -4.98
N ARG A 129 0.96 -3.25 -5.80
CA ARG A 129 -0.45 -2.86 -5.75
C ARG A 129 -1.36 -4.07 -6.01
N THR A 130 -2.34 -4.28 -5.13
CA THR A 130 -3.35 -5.32 -5.31
C THR A 130 -4.50 -4.80 -6.17
N GLY A 131 -5.17 -5.68 -6.92
CA GLY A 131 -6.34 -5.29 -7.68
C GLY A 131 -6.70 -6.30 -8.74
N THR A 132 -7.80 -6.02 -9.43
CA THR A 132 -8.25 -6.83 -10.55
C THR A 132 -7.34 -6.60 -11.77
N ALA A 133 -7.17 -7.64 -12.59
CA ALA A 133 -6.46 -7.54 -13.86
C ALA A 133 -7.00 -6.36 -14.70
N GLY A 134 -6.09 -5.54 -15.23
CA GLY A 134 -6.42 -4.35 -16.02
C GLY A 134 -6.61 -3.05 -15.23
N SER A 135 -6.51 -3.07 -13.90
CA SER A 135 -6.50 -1.83 -13.10
C SER A 135 -5.30 -0.94 -13.44
N THR A 136 -5.53 0.38 -13.56
CA THR A 136 -4.53 1.39 -13.97
C THR A 136 -3.25 1.34 -13.15
N TYR A 137 -3.35 1.00 -11.86
CA TYR A 137 -2.23 1.04 -10.91
C TYR A 137 -1.68 -0.34 -10.54
N LEU A 138 -2.15 -1.42 -11.16
CA LEU A 138 -1.85 -2.81 -10.75
C LEU A 138 -0.33 -3.16 -10.78
N ASN A 139 0.42 -2.47 -11.62
CA ASN A 139 1.86 -2.70 -11.76
C ASN A 139 2.71 -1.81 -10.85
N TRP A 140 2.09 -0.85 -10.14
CA TRP A 140 2.81 -0.01 -9.19
C TRP A 140 3.40 -0.86 -8.07
N GLY A 141 4.60 -0.51 -7.67
CA GLY A 141 5.26 -1.19 -6.59
C GLY A 141 6.59 -0.57 -6.20
N TYR A 142 7.10 -1.10 -5.09
CA TYR A 142 8.31 -0.65 -4.42
C TYR A 142 9.16 -1.86 -4.09
N VAL A 143 10.48 -1.71 -4.20
CA VAL A 143 11.44 -2.72 -3.73
C VAL A 143 12.52 -2.02 -2.92
N MET A 144 12.77 -2.51 -1.72
CA MET A 144 13.90 -2.11 -0.88
C MET A 144 15.06 -3.06 -1.09
N ASP A 145 16.23 -2.52 -1.42
CA ASP A 145 17.45 -3.31 -1.59
C ASP A 145 18.15 -3.64 -0.26
N ALA A 146 19.26 -4.38 -0.34
CA ALA A 146 20.06 -4.76 0.82
C ALA A 146 20.81 -3.59 1.47
N ASN A 147 20.90 -2.42 0.81
CA ASN A 147 21.55 -1.22 1.33
C ASN A 147 20.56 -0.30 2.06
N GLY A 148 19.29 -0.35 1.67
CA GLY A 148 18.16 0.33 2.29
C GLY A 148 17.49 1.33 1.37
N LEU A 149 17.91 1.36 0.11
CA LEU A 149 17.33 2.20 -0.92
C LEU A 149 16.00 1.58 -1.36
N VAL A 150 14.96 2.41 -1.38
CA VAL A 150 13.66 2.04 -1.94
C VAL A 150 13.56 2.55 -3.37
N SER A 151 13.47 1.61 -4.30
CA SER A 151 13.19 1.89 -5.70
C SER A 151 11.69 1.80 -5.96
N TYR A 152 11.17 2.69 -6.79
CA TYR A 152 9.78 2.73 -7.25
C TYR A 152 9.69 2.23 -8.70
N TYR A 153 8.58 1.60 -9.06
CA TYR A 153 8.42 0.93 -10.37
C TYR A 153 7.09 1.26 -11.03
N ASN A 154 7.07 1.20 -12.37
CA ASN A 154 5.88 1.29 -13.21
C ASN A 154 5.02 2.56 -12.99
N GLY A 155 5.66 3.68 -12.66
CA GLY A 155 5.00 4.97 -12.46
C GLY A 155 4.44 5.20 -11.05
N ALA A 156 4.77 4.34 -10.08
CA ALA A 156 4.52 4.62 -8.68
C ALA A 156 5.24 5.92 -8.24
N PRO A 157 4.63 6.76 -7.39
CA PRO A 157 5.23 8.00 -6.93
C PRO A 157 6.49 7.73 -6.09
N SER A 158 7.43 8.67 -6.15
CA SER A 158 8.65 8.64 -5.34
C SER A 158 8.30 8.91 -3.87
N PRO A 159 8.83 8.15 -2.90
CA PRO A 159 8.53 8.31 -1.47
C PRO A 159 9.05 9.60 -0.81
N HIS A 160 9.62 10.53 -1.58
CA HIS A 160 10.27 11.75 -1.08
C HIS A 160 9.78 13.05 -1.73
N ASN A 161 8.69 13.02 -2.51
CA ASN A 161 8.13 14.20 -3.18
C ASN A 161 6.71 14.53 -2.73
#